data_AF-A0A821RC47-F1
#
_entry.id   AF-A0A821RC47-F1
#
_cell.length_a   1.000
_cell.length_b   1.000
_cell.length_c   1.000
_cell.angle_alpha   90.00
_cell.angle_beta   90.00
_cell.angle_gamma   90.00
#
_symmetry.space_group_name_H-M   'P 1'
#
loop_
_entity.id
_entity.type
_entity.pdbx_description
1 polymer ?
#
loop_
_entity_poly.entity_id
_entity_poly.type
_entity_poly.pdbx_seq_one_letter_code
_entity_poly.pdbx_strand_id
1 'polypeptide(L)'
;MFASPNYYFGIYEATSLPDTISSKVKNASDRISQVFRHWFDKEGLPWDNSSPILSDYVPFLFAGIPCGGTFSGADSIKTLEQRDRYDRMLGHGYGGIAGVKFDPCYHQACDTI
;
A
#
# COMPACT_ATOMS: atom_id res chain seq x y z
N MET A 1 6.36 5.85 -4.82
CA MET A 1 6.96 5.71 -6.16
C MET A 1 6.92 4.27 -6.61
N PHE A 2 6.57 3.97 -7.86
CA PHE A 2 6.65 2.60 -8.39
C PHE A 2 8.12 2.22 -8.64
N ALA A 3 8.44 0.92 -8.54
CA ALA A 3 9.78 0.37 -8.77
C ALA A 3 10.91 0.81 -7.81
N SER A 4 10.58 1.29 -6.61
CA SER A 4 11.60 1.51 -5.58
C SER A 4 12.40 0.23 -5.28
N PRO A 5 13.73 0.33 -5.03
CA PRO A 5 14.56 -0.81 -4.64
C PRO A 5 14.16 -1.44 -3.29
N ASN A 6 13.37 -0.75 -2.45
CA ASN A 6 12.89 -1.27 -1.16
C ASN A 6 11.35 -1.36 -1.10
N TYR A 7 10.74 -1.77 -2.21
CA TYR A 7 9.30 -1.86 -2.48
C TYR A 7 8.38 -2.26 -1.32
N TYR A 8 7.15 -1.78 -1.42
CA TYR A 8 6.02 -2.13 -0.57
C TYR A 8 4.86 -2.63 -1.42
N PHE A 9 4.13 -3.65 -0.97
CA PHE A 9 2.91 -4.13 -1.64
C PHE A 9 1.68 -3.67 -0.86
N GLY A 10 1.42 -2.37 -0.87
CA GLY A 10 0.31 -1.77 -0.15
C GLY A 10 -1.01 -1.87 -0.91
N ILE A 11 -2.06 -2.27 -0.20
CA ILE A 11 -3.45 -2.17 -0.65
C ILE A 11 -4.18 -1.22 0.28
N TYR A 12 -4.92 -0.30 -0.31
CA TYR A 12 -5.72 0.68 0.42
C TYR A 12 -6.66 0.02 1.44
N GLU A 13 -6.60 0.48 2.70
CA GLU A 13 -7.44 -0.04 3.77
C GLU A 13 -8.66 0.85 4.01
N ALA A 14 -9.78 0.49 3.39
CA ALA A 14 -11.02 1.24 3.52
C ALA A 14 -11.63 1.22 4.94
N THR A 15 -11.28 0.23 5.77
CA THR A 15 -11.78 0.10 7.14
C THR A 15 -11.13 1.07 8.12
N SER A 16 -9.95 1.62 7.80
CA SER A 16 -9.28 2.65 8.60
C SER A 16 -9.68 4.08 8.22
N LEU A 17 -10.71 4.24 7.36
CA LEU A 17 -11.28 5.54 7.02
C LEU A 17 -11.90 6.26 8.23
N PRO A 18 -11.79 7.60 8.33
CA PRO A 18 -12.43 8.38 9.39
C PRO A 18 -13.94 8.19 9.45
N ASP A 19 -14.53 8.36 10.63
CA ASP A 19 -15.97 8.23 10.86
C ASP A 19 -16.83 9.29 10.17
N THR A 20 -16.21 10.37 9.69
CA THR A 20 -16.85 11.35 8.81
C THR A 20 -17.24 10.77 7.46
N ILE A 21 -16.62 9.66 7.04
CA ILE A 21 -16.99 8.93 5.82
C ILE A 21 -18.11 7.94 6.15
N SER A 22 -19.22 8.00 5.41
CA SER A 22 -20.36 7.11 5.65
C SER A 22 -19.98 5.62 5.53
N SER A 23 -20.62 4.78 6.34
CA SER A 23 -20.41 3.31 6.31
C SER A 23 -20.70 2.72 4.92
N LYS A 24 -21.66 3.28 4.17
CA LYS A 24 -21.95 2.87 2.79
C LYS A 24 -20.73 3.06 1.88
N VAL A 25 -20.03 4.19 2.00
CA VAL A 25 -18.82 4.48 1.22
C VAL A 25 -17.68 3.58 1.68
N LYS A 26 -17.46 3.43 3.00
CA LYS A 26 -16.43 2.52 3.55
C LYS A 26 -16.59 1.09 3.04
N ASN A 27 -17.81 0.54 3.10
CA ASN A 27 -18.10 -0.82 2.64
C ASN A 27 -17.90 -0.99 1.13
N ALA A 28 -18.31 0.00 0.33
CA ALA A 28 -18.11 -0.03 -1.11
C ALA A 28 -16.62 0.09 -1.48
N SER A 29 -15.86 0.91 -0.76
CA SER A 29 -14.40 1.03 -0.89
C SER A 29 -13.69 -0.27 -0.52
N ASP A 30 -14.11 -0.97 0.54
CA ASP A 30 -13.50 -2.27 0.91
C ASP A 30 -13.72 -3.33 -0.17
N ARG A 31 -14.87 -3.33 -0.87
CA ARG A 31 -15.07 -4.22 -2.02
C ARG A 31 -14.06 -3.96 -3.14
N ILE A 32 -13.59 -2.72 -3.32
CA ILE A 32 -12.51 -2.40 -4.26
C ILE A 32 -11.18 -2.97 -3.75
N SER A 33 -10.87 -2.79 -2.46
CA SER A 33 -9.67 -3.36 -1.83
C SER A 33 -9.63 -4.90 -1.94
N GLN A 34 -10.78 -5.57 -1.83
CA GLN A 34 -10.89 -7.02 -1.99
C GLN A 34 -10.50 -7.50 -3.40
N VAL A 35 -10.76 -6.72 -4.46
CA VAL A 35 -10.34 -7.06 -5.83
C VAL A 35 -8.81 -7.14 -5.90
N PHE A 36 -8.10 -6.18 -5.30
CA PHE A 36 -6.64 -6.21 -5.26
C PHE A 36 -6.12 -7.35 -4.39
N ARG A 37 -6.65 -7.54 -3.18
CA ARG A 37 -6.23 -8.63 -2.28
C ARG A 37 -6.35 -9.98 -2.98
N HIS A 38 -7.50 -10.22 -3.62
CA HIS A 38 -7.73 -11.45 -4.38
C HIS A 38 -6.71 -11.65 -5.50
N TRP A 39 -6.34 -10.58 -6.22
CA TRP A 39 -5.33 -10.68 -7.26
C TRP A 39 -3.94 -11.00 -6.68
N PHE A 40 -3.51 -10.29 -5.63
CA PHE A 40 -2.22 -10.57 -4.98
C PHE A 40 -2.15 -12.00 -4.42
N ASP A 41 -3.22 -12.46 -3.77
CA ASP A 41 -3.33 -13.83 -3.26
C ASP A 41 -3.24 -14.85 -4.39
N LYS A 42 -3.93 -14.60 -5.51
CA LYS A 42 -3.91 -15.47 -6.70
C LYS A 42 -2.52 -15.57 -7.31
N GLU A 43 -1.79 -14.46 -7.37
CA GLU A 43 -0.42 -14.42 -7.91
C GLU A 43 0.63 -14.91 -6.89
N GLY A 44 0.23 -15.25 -5.66
CA GLY A 44 1.15 -15.68 -4.60
C GLY A 44 2.08 -14.56 -4.11
N LEU A 45 1.69 -13.30 -4.32
CA LEU A 45 2.47 -12.13 -3.94
C LEU A 45 2.08 -11.63 -2.54
N PRO A 46 3.05 -11.12 -1.75
CA PRO A 46 2.72 -10.50 -0.48
C PRO A 46 1.91 -9.22 -0.71
N TRP A 47 1.07 -8.89 0.27
CA TRP A 47 0.46 -7.58 0.39
C TRP A 47 0.35 -7.17 1.86
N ASP A 48 0.17 -5.88 2.10
CA ASP A 48 -0.07 -5.24 3.40
C ASP A 48 -1.21 -4.22 3.25
N ASN A 49 -1.95 -3.98 4.34
CA ASN A 49 -2.86 -2.85 4.39
C ASN A 49 -2.04 -1.56 4.48
N SER A 50 -2.21 -0.67 3.49
CA SER A 50 -1.64 0.67 3.54
C SER A 50 -2.59 1.59 4.30
N SER A 51 -2.06 2.35 5.24
CA SER A 51 -2.81 3.45 5.86
C SER A 51 -3.30 4.43 4.78
N PRO A 52 -4.44 5.11 5.01
CA PRO A 52 -4.92 6.13 4.09
C PRO A 52 -3.86 7.22 3.92
N ILE A 53 -3.25 7.29 2.73
CA ILE A 53 -2.35 8.38 2.37
C ILE A 53 -3.18 9.57 1.87
N LEU A 54 -2.80 10.79 2.23
CA LEU A 54 -3.41 11.98 1.64
C LEU A 54 -3.00 12.04 0.16
N SER A 55 -3.93 11.68 -0.71
CA SER A 55 -3.75 11.66 -2.17
C SER A 55 -5.08 12.06 -2.83
N ASP A 56 -5.14 12.01 -4.15
CA ASP A 56 -6.22 12.59 -4.95
C ASP A 56 -7.59 11.96 -4.71
N TYR A 57 -7.64 10.77 -4.11
CA TYR A 57 -8.90 10.08 -3.81
C TYR A 57 -9.64 10.67 -2.59
N VAL A 58 -8.99 11.51 -1.78
CA VAL A 58 -9.59 12.05 -0.55
C VAL A 58 -10.86 12.90 -0.81
N PRO A 59 -10.87 13.87 -1.74
CA PRO A 59 -12.09 14.62 -2.06
C PRO A 59 -13.25 13.75 -2.57
N PHE A 60 -12.96 12.66 -3.30
CA PHE A 60 -13.98 11.74 -3.80
C PHE A 60 -14.68 11.01 -2.66
N LEU A 61 -13.93 10.57 -1.64
CA LEU A 61 -14.51 9.96 -0.44
C LEU A 61 -15.47 10.92 0.28
N PHE A 62 -15.10 12.19 0.42
CA PHE A 62 -15.95 13.22 1.01
C PHE A 62 -17.18 13.55 0.15
N ALA A 63 -17.07 13.41 -1.17
CA ALA A 63 -18.19 13.52 -2.10
C ALA A 63 -19.10 12.27 -2.12
N GLY A 64 -18.81 11.26 -1.29
CA GLY A 64 -19.59 10.02 -1.21
C GLY A 64 -19.27 8.99 -2.30
N ILE A 65 -18.12 9.12 -2.96
CA ILE A 65 -17.67 8.24 -4.03
C ILE A 65 -16.70 7.19 -3.45
N PRO A 66 -17.01 5.89 -3.54
CA PRO A 66 -16.12 4.83 -3.10
C PRO A 66 -14.78 4.85 -3.84
N CYS A 67 -13.68 4.64 -3.11
CA CYS A 67 -12.33 4.68 -3.63
C CYS A 67 -11.51 3.48 -3.12
N GLY A 68 -10.50 3.10 -3.88
CA GLY A 68 -9.51 2.11 -3.49
C GLY A 68 -8.27 2.26 -4.36
N GLY A 69 -7.25 1.44 -4.11
CA GLY A 69 -6.02 1.49 -4.90
C GLY A 69 -4.88 0.71 -4.26
N THR A 70 -3.73 0.81 -4.89
CA THR A 70 -2.48 0.23 -4.43
C THR A 70 -1.45 1.32 -4.13
N PHE A 71 -0.47 0.98 -3.30
CA PHE A 71 0.59 1.88 -2.90
C PHE A 71 1.91 1.13 -2.78
N SER A 72 2.94 1.64 -3.45
CA SER A 72 4.26 0.99 -3.51
C SER A 72 5.27 1.50 -2.48
N GLY A 73 4.82 2.35 -1.55
CA GLY A 73 5.66 2.92 -0.49
C GLY A 73 6.18 4.33 -0.79
N ALA A 74 6.60 5.00 0.28
CA ALA A 74 7.22 6.33 0.30
C ALA A 74 8.28 6.37 1.42
N ASP A 75 8.18 7.34 2.32
CA ASP A 75 9.15 7.60 3.39
C ASP A 75 9.04 6.71 4.64
N SER A 76 8.00 5.89 4.73
CA SER A 76 7.84 4.94 5.85
C SER A 76 8.91 3.84 5.83
N ILE A 77 9.29 3.35 7.01
CA ILE A 77 10.37 2.38 7.19
C ILE A 77 9.86 0.94 7.07
N LYS A 78 10.53 0.12 6.26
CA LYS A 78 10.27 -1.31 6.18
C LYS A 78 10.68 -1.99 7.49
N THR A 79 9.75 -2.71 8.11
CA THR A 79 10.02 -3.43 9.36
C THR A 79 10.80 -4.72 9.10
N LEU A 80 11.45 -5.25 10.14
CA LEU A 80 12.13 -6.55 10.08
C LEU A 80 11.14 -7.67 9.72
N GLU A 81 10.00 -7.70 10.39
CA GLU A 81 8.95 -8.70 10.15
C GLU A 81 8.44 -8.66 8.71
N GLN A 82 8.24 -7.46 8.16
CA GLN A 82 7.80 -7.29 6.79
C GLN A 82 8.86 -7.77 5.79
N ARG A 83 10.13 -7.41 6.01
CA ARG A 83 11.25 -7.89 5.19
C ARG A 83 11.32 -9.41 5.21
N ASP A 84 11.25 -10.04 6.38
CA ASP A 84 11.31 -11.49 6.54
C ASP A 84 10.11 -12.18 5.88
N ARG A 85 8.91 -11.60 5.99
CA ARG A 85 7.72 -12.13 5.31
C ARG A 85 7.88 -12.07 3.79
N TYR A 86 8.34 -10.95 3.26
CA TYR A 86 8.57 -10.79 1.82
C TYR A 86 9.66 -11.75 1.33
N ASP A 87 10.75 -11.91 2.06
CA ASP A 87 11.83 -12.85 1.73
C ASP A 87 11.32 -14.30 1.64
N ARG A 88 10.45 -14.72 2.57
CA ARG A 88 9.83 -16.05 2.53
C ARG A 88 8.88 -16.22 1.35
N MET A 89 8.15 -15.18 0.94
CA MET A 89 7.14 -15.27 -0.12
C MET A 89 7.73 -15.11 -1.52
N LEU A 90 8.72 -14.24 -1.68
CA LEU A 90 9.32 -13.88 -2.97
C LEU A 90 10.62 -14.63 -3.28
N GLY A 91 11.21 -15.28 -2.26
CA GLY A 91 12.48 -15.98 -2.35
C GLY A 91 13.59 -15.24 -1.59
N HIS A 92 14.58 -16.01 -1.14
CA HIS A 92 15.70 -15.49 -0.36
C HIS A 92 16.47 -14.39 -1.10
N GLY A 93 16.65 -13.25 -0.44
CA GLY A 93 17.25 -12.04 -0.99
C GLY A 93 16.23 -11.03 -1.55
N TYR A 94 14.96 -11.41 -1.68
CA TYR A 94 13.89 -10.57 -2.23
C TYR A 94 12.93 -10.06 -1.13
N GLY A 95 13.42 -9.88 0.10
CA GLY A 95 12.66 -9.22 1.16
C GLY A 95 12.71 -7.68 1.14
N GLY A 96 13.70 -7.12 0.46
CA GLY A 96 14.14 -5.73 0.64
C GLY A 96 15.04 -5.56 1.87
N ILE A 97 15.17 -4.33 2.36
CA ILE A 97 16.06 -3.94 3.46
C ILE A 97 15.24 -3.40 4.64
N ALA A 98 15.31 -4.09 5.78
CA ALA A 98 14.69 -3.65 7.01
C ALA A 98 15.40 -2.41 7.58
N GLY A 99 14.65 -1.52 8.23
CA GLY A 99 15.20 -0.28 8.81
C GLY A 99 15.46 0.83 7.78
N VAL A 100 15.16 0.60 6.50
CA VAL A 100 15.29 1.58 5.42
C VAL A 100 13.89 1.97 4.93
N LYS A 101 13.75 3.21 4.43
CA LYS A 101 12.51 3.71 3.80
C LYS A 101 12.07 2.80 2.66
N PHE A 102 10.77 2.65 2.45
CA PHE A 102 10.26 1.93 1.29
C PHE A 102 10.74 2.56 -0.01
N ASP A 103 10.86 3.88 -0.05
CA ASP A 103 11.48 4.66 -1.11
C ASP A 103 12.52 5.61 -0.51
N PRO A 104 13.83 5.27 -0.62
CA PRO A 104 14.92 6.12 -0.15
C PRO A 104 14.99 7.48 -0.86
N CYS A 105 14.45 7.58 -2.08
CA CYS A 105 14.49 8.78 -2.92
C CYS A 105 13.18 9.55 -2.94
N TYR A 106 12.18 9.18 -2.13
CA TYR A 106 10.91 9.89 -2.06
C TYR A 106 11.11 11.41 -1.90
N HIS A 107 10.59 12.18 -2.87
CA HIS A 107 10.74 13.65 -2.98
C HIS A 107 12.18 14.17 -3.03
N GLN A 108 13.13 13.37 -3.54
CA GLN A 108 14.53 13.77 -3.71
C GLN A 108 14.93 13.77 -5.18
N ALA A 109 16.04 14.44 -5.50
CA ALA A 109 16.54 14.51 -6.87
C ALA A 109 16.97 13.15 -7.46
N CYS A 110 17.19 12.14 -6.62
CA CYS A 110 17.48 10.77 -7.04
C CYS A 110 16.22 9.95 -7.38
N ASP A 111 15.03 10.55 -7.34
CA ASP A 111 13.77 9.92 -7.77
C ASP A 111 13.70 9.86 -9.30
N THR A 112 14.57 9.03 -9.86
CA THR A 112 14.79 8.84 -11.30
C THR A 112 14.69 7.36 -11.65
N ILE A 113 14.73 7.05 -12.95
CA ILE A 113 14.78 5.67 -13.47
C ILE A 113 16.13 5.01 -13.12
#